data_AF-A0A7V5VKG5-F1
#
_entry.id   AF-A0A7V5VKG5-F1
#
_cell.length_a   1.000
_cell.length_b   1.000
_cell.length_c   1.000
_cell.angle_alpha   90.00
_cell.angle_beta   90.00
_cell.angle_gamma   90.00
#
_symmetry.space_group_name_H-M   'P 1'
#
loop_
_entity.id
_entity.type
_entity.pdbx_description
1 polymer ?
#
loop_
_entity_poly.entity_id
_entity_poly.type
_entity_poly.pdbx_seq_one_letter_code
_entity_poly.pdbx_strand_id
1 'polypeptide(L)'
;MTKTDIDIDALYEEQIAPLSVEQKLRLIAKIAEELATAAHSEPCEEAGRRSLLELEGLGAEIWKGIDAQEYVNQLRAEWDHRP
;
A
#
# COMPACT_ATOMS: atom_id res chain seq x y z
N MET A 1 14.06 23.90 -11.44
CA MET A 1 12.90 23.80 -12.35
C MET A 1 11.73 24.45 -11.65
N THR A 2 11.14 25.49 -12.26
CA THR A 2 10.12 26.33 -11.65
C THR A 2 8.82 25.54 -11.45
N LYS A 3 8.32 25.50 -10.22
CA LYS A 3 6.97 25.04 -9.91
C LYS A 3 6.00 26.02 -10.56
N THR A 4 5.37 25.62 -11.66
CA THR A 4 4.32 26.42 -12.30
C THR A 4 3.17 26.47 -11.31
N ASP A 5 2.82 27.68 -10.88
CA ASP A 5 1.61 27.92 -10.09
C ASP A 5 0.44 27.79 -11.05
N ILE A 6 -0.15 26.59 -11.11
CA ILE A 6 -1.27 26.29 -11.99
C ILE A 6 -2.55 26.62 -11.22
N ASP A 7 -3.34 27.54 -11.76
CA ASP A 7 -4.69 27.79 -11.28
C ASP A 7 -5.57 26.56 -11.59
N ILE A 8 -5.99 25.88 -10.52
CA ILE A 8 -6.76 24.64 -10.59
C ILE A 8 -8.15 24.88 -11.19
N ASP A 9 -8.75 26.04 -10.90
CA ASP A 9 -10.08 26.38 -11.40
C ASP A 9 -10.02 26.64 -12.90
N ALA A 10 -9.00 27.37 -13.36
CA ALA A 10 -8.75 27.58 -14.78
C ALA A 10 -8.47 26.26 -15.53
N LEU A 11 -7.65 25.38 -14.94
CA LEU A 11 -7.38 24.04 -15.51
C LEU A 11 -8.65 23.21 -15.63
N TYR A 12 -9.53 23.27 -14.62
CA TYR A 12 -10.79 22.55 -14.64
C TYR A 12 -11.67 23.04 -15.79
N GLU A 13 -11.89 24.34 -15.90
CA GLU A 13 -12.76 24.92 -16.92
C GLU A 13 -12.24 24.66 -18.35
N GLU A 14 -10.93 24.80 -18.57
CA GLU A 14 -10.36 24.66 -19.91
C GLU A 14 -10.21 23.20 -20.36
N GLN A 15 -9.86 22.28 -19.45
CA GLN A 15 -9.42 20.93 -19.82
C GLN A 15 -10.33 19.81 -19.30
N ILE A 16 -11.00 20.01 -18.17
CA ILE A 16 -11.79 18.97 -17.51
C ILE A 16 -13.28 19.14 -17.80
N ALA A 17 -13.81 20.37 -17.77
CA ALA A 17 -15.23 20.66 -17.98
C ALA A 17 -15.78 20.10 -19.31
N PRO A 18 -15.07 20.19 -20.47
CA PRO A 18 -15.55 19.69 -21.76
C PRO A 18 -15.57 18.16 -21.89
N LEU A 19 -14.92 17.43 -20.99
CA LEU A 19 -14.85 15.97 -21.04
C LEU A 19 -16.22 15.32 -20.80
N SER A 20 -16.46 14.19 -21.47
CA SER A 20 -17.61 13.34 -21.16
C SER A 20 -17.53 12.76 -19.75
N VAL A 21 -18.65 12.32 -19.20
CA VAL A 21 -18.71 11.68 -17.88
C VAL A 21 -17.76 10.49 -17.79
N GLU A 22 -17.70 9.66 -18.84
CA GLU A 22 -16.79 8.50 -18.90
C GLU A 22 -15.32 8.92 -18.86
N GLN A 23 -14.96 9.97 -19.61
CA GLN A 23 -13.59 10.49 -19.62
C GLN A 23 -13.20 11.07 -18.26
N LYS A 24 -14.11 11.78 -17.59
CA LYS A 24 -13.90 12.30 -16.22
C LYS A 24 -13.67 11.17 -15.23
N LEU A 25 -14.49 10.11 -15.28
CA LEU A 25 -14.33 8.94 -14.41
C LEU A 25 -12.99 8.24 -14.64
N ARG A 26 -12.58 8.08 -15.91
CA ARG A 26 -11.28 7.49 -16.25
C ARG A 26 -10.11 8.34 -15.76
N LEU A 27 -10.22 9.67 -15.85
CA LEU A 27 -9.22 10.60 -15.33
C LEU A 27 -9.10 10.48 -13.80
N ILE A 28 -10.22 10.45 -13.09
CA ILE A 28 -10.26 10.26 -11.63
C ILE A 28 -9.56 8.95 -11.24
N ALA A 29 -9.87 7.84 -11.92
CA ALA A 29 -9.24 6.56 -11.64
C ALA A 29 -7.71 6.61 -11.80
N LYS A 30 -7.23 7.25 -12.87
CA LYS A 30 -5.80 7.42 -13.14
C LYS A 30 -5.11 8.29 -12.07
N ILE A 31 -5.72 9.40 -11.67
CA ILE A 31 -5.19 10.27 -10.61
C ILE A 31 -5.15 9.51 -9.27
N ALA A 32 -6.20 8.77 -8.94
CA ALA A 32 -6.25 7.98 -7.71
C ALA A 32 -5.15 6.91 -7.66
N GLU A 33 -4.92 6.21 -8.78
CA GLU A 33 -3.82 5.23 -8.92
C GLU A 33 -2.44 5.88 -8.76
N GLU A 34 -2.23 7.03 -9.39
CA GLU A 34 -1.00 7.82 -9.25
C GLU A 34 -0.75 8.24 -7.81
N LEU A 35 -1.77 8.79 -7.13
CA LEU A 35 -1.66 9.24 -5.73
C LEU A 35 -1.44 8.06 -4.76
N ALA A 36 -2.09 6.93 -4.98
CA ALA A 36 -1.84 5.72 -4.20
C ALA A 36 -0.39 5.26 -4.37
N THR A 37 0.11 5.24 -5.60
CA THR A 37 1.50 4.85 -5.89
C THR A 37 2.50 5.84 -5.30
N ALA A 38 2.24 7.15 -5.40
CA ALA A 38 3.08 8.19 -4.81
C ALA A 38 3.12 8.11 -3.28
N ALA A 39 1.98 7.85 -2.62
CA ALA A 39 1.91 7.59 -1.19
C ALA A 39 2.72 6.35 -0.75
N HIS A 40 2.93 5.39 -1.66
CA HIS A 40 3.80 4.23 -1.44
C HIS A 40 5.25 4.44 -1.86
N SER A 41 5.54 5.47 -2.65
CA SER A 41 6.85 5.72 -3.29
C SER A 41 7.60 6.90 -2.73
N GLU A 42 7.01 7.68 -1.82
CA GLU A 42 7.83 8.58 -1.00
C GLU A 42 8.84 7.70 -0.26
N PRO A 43 10.16 7.90 -0.45
CA PRO A 43 11.13 7.41 0.50
C PRO A 43 10.82 8.19 1.75
N CYS A 44 9.99 7.58 2.59
CA CYS A 44 9.65 8.08 3.89
C CYS A 44 10.99 8.09 4.63
N GLU A 45 11.70 9.22 4.60
CA GLU A 45 12.84 9.46 5.49
C GLU A 45 12.37 9.45 6.96
N GLU A 46 11.05 9.46 7.17
CA GLU A 46 10.32 9.19 8.40
C GLU A 46 9.58 7.83 8.44
N ALA A 47 9.87 6.88 7.54
CA ALA A 47 9.73 5.46 7.89
C ALA A 47 10.90 5.11 8.79
N GLY A 48 11.00 5.87 9.91
CA GLY A 48 11.93 5.63 10.97
C GLY A 48 11.85 4.14 11.28
N ARG A 49 13.03 3.49 11.28
CA ARG A 49 13.25 2.06 11.55
C ARG A 49 12.05 1.47 12.29
N ARG A 50 11.09 0.89 11.55
CA ARG A 50 9.88 0.34 12.17
C ARG A 50 10.34 -0.75 13.11
N SER A 51 9.85 -0.70 14.34
CA SER A 51 10.24 -1.70 15.32
C SER A 51 9.49 -2.99 15.00
N LEU A 52 10.19 -4.12 15.00
CA LEU A 52 9.51 -5.42 14.92
C LEU A 52 8.50 -5.62 16.06
N LEU A 53 8.65 -4.88 17.16
CA LEU A 53 7.72 -4.87 18.29
C LEU A 53 6.33 -4.31 17.93
N GLU A 54 6.20 -3.56 16.84
CA GLU A 54 4.88 -3.11 16.34
C GLU A 54 3.99 -4.29 15.91
N LEU A 55 4.58 -5.45 15.65
CA LEU A 55 3.88 -6.67 15.26
C LEU A 55 3.62 -7.63 16.45
N GLU A 56 4.13 -7.30 17.64
CA GLU A 56 3.95 -8.13 18.83
C GLU A 56 2.47 -8.24 19.19
N GLY A 57 2.00 -9.47 19.40
CA GLY A 57 0.62 -9.73 19.84
C GLY A 57 -0.45 -9.67 18.75
N LEU A 58 -0.17 -9.16 17.54
CA LEU A 58 -1.15 -9.13 16.44
C LEU A 58 -1.67 -10.52 16.05
N GLY A 59 -0.88 -11.57 16.29
CA GLY A 59 -1.27 -12.96 16.05
C GLY A 59 -1.93 -13.67 17.24
N ALA A 60 -1.98 -13.09 18.44
CA ALA A 60 -2.27 -13.82 19.67
C ALA A 60 -3.61 -14.59 19.65
N GLU A 61 -4.67 -13.98 19.12
CA GLU A 61 -5.97 -14.64 19.00
C GLU A 61 -6.03 -15.67 17.87
N ILE A 62 -5.25 -15.49 16.80
CA ILE A 62 -5.17 -16.44 15.68
C ILE A 62 -4.44 -17.72 16.11
N TRP A 63 -3.39 -17.57 16.90
CA TRP A 63 -2.56 -18.68 17.38
C TRP A 63 -3.06 -19.29 18.69
N LYS A 64 -4.22 -18.84 19.19
CA LYS A 64 -4.79 -19.31 20.45
C LYS A 64 -5.16 -20.78 20.37
N GLY A 65 -4.62 -21.57 21.29
CA GLY A 65 -4.85 -23.02 21.34
C GLY A 65 -4.03 -23.82 20.33
N ILE A 66 -3.18 -23.17 19.52
CA ILE A 66 -2.18 -23.85 18.70
C ILE A 66 -0.95 -24.09 19.56
N ASP A 67 -0.49 -25.34 19.62
CA ASP A 67 0.82 -25.65 20.21
C ASP A 67 1.91 -25.21 19.22
N ALA A 68 2.62 -24.14 19.58
CA ALA A 68 3.66 -23.57 18.74
C ALA A 68 4.82 -24.53 18.50
N GLN A 69 5.16 -25.37 19.48
CA GLN A 69 6.28 -26.30 19.36
C GLN A 69 5.93 -27.45 18.42
N GLU A 70 4.71 -27.97 18.53
CA GLU A 70 4.21 -29.02 17.62
C GLU A 70 4.10 -28.50 16.19
N TYR A 71 3.57 -27.29 16.00
CA TYR A 71 3.49 -26.66 14.68
C TYR A 71 4.87 -26.53 14.01
N VAL A 72 5.89 -26.07 14.76
CA VAL A 72 7.27 -25.97 14.25
C VAL A 72 7.87 -27.35 13.93
N ASN A 73 7.57 -28.37 14.72
CA ASN A 73 8.05 -29.73 14.46
C ASN A 73 7.50 -30.28 13.14
N GLN A 74 6.20 -30.07 12.87
CA GLN A 74 5.57 -30.47 11.61
C GLN A 74 6.22 -29.78 10.42
N LEU A 75 6.43 -28.45 10.50
CA LEU A 75 7.12 -27.69 9.44
C LEU A 75 8.55 -28.18 9.19
N ARG A 76 9.30 -28.57 10.23
CA ARG A 76 10.65 -29.14 10.06
C ARG A 76 10.62 -30.51 9.39
N ALA A 77 9.69 -31.36 9.81
CA ALA A 77 9.53 -32.68 9.21
C ALA A 77 9.22 -32.57 7.70
N GLU A 78 8.48 -31.57 7.25
CA GLU A 78 8.24 -31.31 5.82
C GLU A 78 9.54 -31.03 5.02
N TRP A 79 10.57 -30.50 5.66
CA TRP A 79 11.84 -30.16 5.01
C TRP A 79 12.80 -31.35 4.93
N ASP A 80 12.73 -32.28 5.89
CA ASP A 80 13.55 -33.49 5.92
C ASP A 80 13.24 -34.46 4.75
N HIS A 81 12.08 -34.29 4.10
CA HIS A 81 11.64 -35.11 2.97
C HIS A 81 11.82 -34.42 1.60
N ARG A 82 12.50 -33.26 1.55
CA ARG A 82 12.84 -32.61 0.27
C ARG A 82 14.10 -33.26 -0.34
N PRO A 83 14.10 -33.54 -1.65
CA PRO A 83 15.24 -34.12 -2.36
C PRO A 83 16.44 -33.17 -2.44
#